data_AF-A0A9X0A4F9-F1
#
_entry.id   AF-A0A9X0A4F9-F1
#
_cell.length_a   1.000
_cell.length_b   1.000
_cell.length_c   1.000
_cell.angle_alpha   90.00
_cell.angle_beta   90.00
_cell.angle_gamma   90.00
#
_symmetry.space_group_name_H-M   'P 1'
#
loop_
_entity.id
_entity.type
_entity.pdbx_description
1 polymer ?
#
loop_
_entity_poly.entity_id
_entity_poly.type
_entity_poly.pdbx_seq_one_letter_code
_entity_poly.pdbx_strand_id
1 'polypeptide(L)'
;MNNCSNHGNCTGPNECTCEKGFQAEADCSKVSCESLDHCFNHGNCSGPNVCSCHSGFKGLNCSQVTCEALNNCSNHGSCIGPNECTCEEGFQGTDCSEVLSEEQGGSLLSRAAVVGLSIGAFVLLLLLLLLLIYCCKKRKLRRYKMRSRPQRTDSTVIFSNPAQVPTSAWVFPRDFPRDSERVPQADIALYSFDNQTYSMAPLKRQERID
;
A
#
# COMPACT_ATOMS: atom_id res chain seq x y z
N MET A 1 -49.78 -52.60 -31.45
CA MET A 1 -48.34 -52.87 -31.30
C MET A 1 -47.71 -52.77 -32.68
N ASN A 2 -46.66 -51.96 -32.84
CA ASN A 2 -46.12 -51.58 -34.15
C ASN A 2 -44.93 -52.48 -34.55
N ASN A 3 -45.02 -53.80 -34.34
CA ASN A 3 -43.91 -54.74 -34.59
C ASN A 3 -42.58 -54.27 -33.95
N CYS A 4 -42.61 -53.85 -32.67
CA CYS A 4 -41.45 -53.32 -31.94
C CYS A 4 -40.72 -52.19 -32.68
N SER A 5 -41.46 -51.35 -33.43
CA SER A 5 -40.93 -50.29 -34.29
C SER A 5 -39.81 -50.71 -35.26
N ASN A 6 -39.71 -52.02 -35.57
CA ASN A 6 -38.59 -52.64 -36.31
C ASN A 6 -37.20 -52.46 -35.64
N HIS A 7 -37.17 -52.24 -34.33
CA HIS A 7 -35.96 -52.08 -33.51
C HIS A 7 -35.85 -53.14 -32.41
N GLY A 8 -36.47 -54.30 -32.63
CA GLY A 8 -36.53 -55.39 -31.66
C GLY A 8 -37.35 -56.55 -32.16
N ASN A 9 -37.43 -57.59 -31.34
CA ASN A 9 -38.19 -58.80 -31.60
C ASN A 9 -39.33 -58.94 -30.61
N CYS A 10 -40.52 -59.33 -31.08
CA CYS A 10 -41.66 -59.63 -30.20
C CYS A 10 -41.39 -60.91 -29.41
N THR A 11 -41.34 -60.82 -28.08
CA THR A 11 -41.16 -61.97 -27.19
C THR A 11 -42.44 -62.39 -26.47
N GLY A 12 -43.46 -61.53 -26.47
CA GLY A 12 -44.76 -61.82 -25.86
C GLY A 12 -45.85 -60.83 -26.29
N PRO A 13 -47.09 -61.02 -25.81
CA PRO A 13 -48.16 -60.06 -26.03
C PRO A 13 -47.79 -58.74 -25.33
N ASN A 14 -47.69 -57.68 -26.13
CA ASN A 14 -47.26 -56.35 -25.71
C ASN A 14 -45.81 -56.27 -25.16
N GLU A 15 -44.96 -57.25 -25.46
CA GLU A 15 -43.59 -57.32 -24.95
C GLU A 15 -42.58 -57.48 -26.09
N CYS A 16 -41.59 -56.58 -26.11
CA CYS A 16 -40.54 -56.50 -27.11
C CYS A 16 -39.16 -56.59 -26.45
N THR A 17 -38.30 -57.46 -26.99
CA THR A 17 -36.86 -57.41 -26.69
C THR A 17 -36.19 -56.46 -27.68
N CYS A 18 -35.78 -55.29 -27.20
CA CYS A 18 -35.20 -54.25 -28.03
C CYS A 18 -33.72 -54.53 -28.38
N GLU A 19 -33.33 -54.06 -29.56
CA GLU A 19 -31.93 -54.04 -29.97
C GLU A 19 -31.12 -53.02 -29.14
N LYS A 20 -29.79 -53.20 -29.08
CA LYS A 20 -28.92 -52.28 -28.35
C LYS A 20 -29.06 -50.86 -28.89
N GLY A 21 -29.27 -49.91 -27.97
CA GLY A 21 -29.46 -48.51 -28.32
C GLY A 21 -30.93 -48.13 -28.53
N PHE A 22 -31.86 -49.05 -28.30
CA PHE A 22 -33.29 -48.78 -28.24
C PHE A 22 -33.86 -49.22 -26.89
N GLN A 23 -34.93 -48.55 -26.48
CA GLN A 23 -35.67 -48.80 -25.25
C GLN A 23 -37.17 -48.52 -25.48
N ALA A 24 -37.95 -48.62 -24.40
CA ALA A 24 -39.40 -48.77 -24.37
C ALA A 24 -39.81 -50.23 -24.59
N GLU A 25 -39.96 -50.94 -23.46
CA GLU A 25 -40.27 -52.38 -23.34
C GLU A 25 -41.43 -52.86 -24.22
N ALA A 26 -42.36 -51.95 -24.51
CA ALA A 26 -43.54 -52.24 -25.31
C ALA A 26 -43.33 -52.14 -26.83
N ASP A 27 -42.43 -51.29 -27.34
CA ASP A 27 -42.38 -51.00 -28.78
C ASP A 27 -41.03 -50.54 -29.34
N CYS A 28 -39.97 -50.50 -28.53
CA CYS A 28 -38.60 -50.10 -28.93
C CYS A 28 -38.51 -48.76 -29.68
N SER A 29 -39.47 -47.87 -29.44
CA SER A 29 -39.64 -46.62 -30.20
C SER A 29 -38.76 -45.47 -29.69
N LYS A 30 -38.10 -45.66 -28.54
CA LYS A 30 -37.23 -44.65 -27.94
C LYS A 30 -35.78 -45.06 -28.12
N VAL A 31 -34.92 -44.11 -28.48
CA VAL A 31 -33.48 -44.31 -28.44
C VAL A 31 -32.97 -44.41 -27.00
N SER A 32 -31.92 -45.21 -26.84
CA SER A 32 -31.20 -45.45 -25.59
C SER A 32 -29.70 -45.32 -25.84
N CYS A 33 -29.00 -44.88 -24.80
CA CYS A 33 -27.54 -44.78 -24.77
C CYS A 33 -26.97 -45.52 -23.55
N GLU A 34 -27.69 -46.54 -23.04
CA GLU A 34 -27.28 -47.33 -21.88
C GLU A 34 -25.91 -48.00 -22.08
N SER A 35 -25.59 -48.44 -23.30
CA SER A 35 -24.26 -49.01 -23.61
C SER A 35 -23.11 -47.99 -23.56
N LEU A 36 -23.42 -46.70 -23.42
CA LEU A 36 -22.47 -45.60 -23.28
C LEU A 36 -22.66 -44.86 -21.95
N ASP A 37 -23.12 -45.55 -20.91
CA ASP A 37 -23.34 -44.99 -19.56
C ASP A 37 -24.23 -43.74 -19.57
N HIS A 38 -25.25 -43.73 -20.44
CA HIS A 38 -26.14 -42.58 -20.65
C HIS A 38 -25.37 -41.28 -20.96
N CYS A 39 -24.29 -41.40 -21.76
CA CYS A 39 -23.42 -40.28 -22.11
C CYS A 39 -22.80 -39.57 -20.89
N PHE A 40 -22.60 -40.29 -19.77
CA PHE A 40 -22.13 -39.75 -18.49
C PHE A 40 -22.98 -38.59 -17.94
N ASN A 41 -24.20 -38.39 -18.45
CA ASN A 41 -25.00 -37.18 -18.25
C ASN A 41 -24.32 -35.88 -18.71
N HIS A 42 -23.23 -35.98 -19.49
CA HIS A 42 -22.50 -34.88 -20.10
C HIS A 42 -22.87 -34.68 -21.57
N GLY A 43 -23.97 -35.27 -22.01
CA GLY A 43 -24.49 -35.15 -23.38
C GLY A 43 -25.90 -35.68 -23.50
N ASN A 44 -26.47 -35.51 -24.68
CA ASN A 44 -27.79 -36.00 -25.03
C ASN A 44 -27.71 -37.21 -25.95
N CYS A 45 -28.58 -38.18 -25.74
CA CYS A 45 -28.71 -39.34 -26.62
C CYS A 45 -29.42 -38.91 -27.92
N SER A 46 -28.66 -38.78 -29.00
CA SER A 46 -29.13 -38.29 -30.31
C SER A 46 -29.52 -39.41 -31.28
N GLY A 47 -29.07 -40.63 -30.98
CA GLY A 47 -29.31 -41.83 -31.77
C GLY A 47 -29.03 -43.09 -30.94
N PRO A 48 -29.23 -44.29 -31.50
CA PRO A 48 -29.00 -45.54 -30.78
C PRO A 48 -27.53 -45.69 -30.43
N ASN A 49 -27.21 -45.57 -29.13
CA ASN A 49 -25.83 -45.48 -28.63
C ASN A 49 -25.00 -44.38 -29.33
N VAL A 50 -25.60 -43.22 -29.60
CA VAL A 50 -24.89 -42.05 -30.14
C VAL A 50 -25.12 -40.83 -29.25
N CYS A 51 -24.03 -40.37 -28.63
CA CYS A 51 -24.03 -39.22 -27.74
C CYS A 51 -23.67 -37.93 -28.48
N SER A 52 -24.48 -36.89 -28.29
CA SER A 52 -24.14 -35.51 -28.62
C SER A 52 -23.69 -34.81 -27.33
N CYS A 53 -22.37 -34.65 -27.16
CA CYS A 53 -21.80 -34.10 -25.94
C CYS A 53 -22.10 -32.62 -25.74
N HIS A 54 -22.26 -32.22 -24.49
CA HIS A 54 -22.31 -30.83 -24.08
C HIS A 54 -20.95 -30.16 -24.28
N SER A 55 -20.95 -28.83 -24.36
CA SER A 55 -19.70 -28.06 -24.47
C SER A 55 -18.76 -28.37 -23.30
N GLY A 56 -17.48 -28.59 -23.61
CA GLY A 56 -16.46 -28.96 -22.63
C GLY A 56 -16.29 -30.48 -22.44
N PHE A 57 -17.05 -31.30 -23.16
CA PHE A 57 -16.92 -32.76 -23.16
C PHE A 57 -16.79 -33.34 -24.56
N LYS A 58 -16.08 -34.46 -24.68
CA LYS A 58 -15.86 -35.20 -25.93
C LYS A 58 -15.69 -36.70 -25.69
N GLY A 59 -15.46 -37.41 -26.79
CA GLY A 59 -15.37 -38.87 -26.81
C GLY A 59 -16.74 -39.51 -27.06
N LEU A 60 -16.73 -40.83 -27.26
CA LEU A 60 -17.92 -41.59 -27.67
C LEU A 60 -19.08 -41.49 -26.66
N ASN A 61 -18.76 -41.40 -25.37
CA ASN A 61 -19.70 -41.35 -24.25
C ASN A 61 -19.62 -40.04 -23.45
N CYS A 62 -18.97 -38.99 -23.97
CA CYS A 62 -18.82 -37.69 -23.29
C CYS A 62 -18.08 -37.75 -21.93
N SER A 63 -17.27 -38.78 -21.72
CA SER A 63 -16.46 -38.94 -20.49
C SER A 63 -15.19 -38.08 -20.47
N GLN A 64 -14.71 -37.64 -21.65
CA GLN A 64 -13.46 -36.91 -21.75
C GLN A 64 -13.73 -35.41 -21.68
N VAL A 65 -12.97 -34.70 -20.85
CA VAL A 65 -13.00 -33.24 -20.78
C VAL A 65 -12.26 -32.65 -21.98
N THR A 66 -12.75 -31.51 -22.49
CA THR A 66 -12.08 -30.73 -23.53
C THR A 66 -12.23 -29.23 -23.28
N CYS A 67 -11.30 -28.46 -23.83
CA CYS A 67 -11.33 -26.99 -23.83
C CYS A 67 -11.32 -26.44 -25.27
N GLU A 68 -11.81 -27.22 -26.24
CA GLU A 68 -11.86 -26.82 -27.66
C GLU A 68 -12.63 -25.51 -27.88
N ALA A 69 -13.68 -25.23 -27.09
CA ALA A 69 -14.43 -23.97 -27.17
C ALA A 69 -13.61 -22.75 -26.73
N LEU A 70 -12.51 -22.97 -25.98
CA LEU A 70 -11.55 -21.98 -25.53
C LEU A 70 -10.20 -22.13 -26.25
N ASN A 71 -10.21 -22.56 -27.52
CA ASN A 71 -8.99 -22.73 -28.33
C ASN A 71 -7.92 -23.61 -27.65
N ASN A 72 -8.32 -24.59 -26.84
CA ASN A 72 -7.43 -25.39 -25.99
C ASN A 72 -6.50 -24.51 -25.11
N CYS A 73 -7.07 -23.49 -24.47
CA CYS A 73 -6.35 -22.54 -23.62
C CYS A 73 -5.22 -21.80 -24.38
N SER A 74 -5.41 -21.59 -25.69
CA SER A 74 -4.47 -20.93 -26.61
C SER A 74 -3.03 -21.48 -26.57
N ASN A 75 -2.83 -22.70 -26.07
CA ASN A 75 -1.51 -23.26 -25.75
C ASN A 75 -0.68 -22.45 -24.73
N HIS A 76 -1.34 -21.61 -23.94
CA HIS A 76 -0.76 -20.78 -22.88
C HIS A 76 -1.37 -21.12 -21.51
N GLY A 77 -1.83 -22.36 -21.36
CA GLY A 77 -2.51 -22.84 -20.17
C GLY A 77 -2.85 -24.32 -20.26
N SER A 78 -3.34 -24.85 -19.16
CA SER A 78 -3.79 -26.24 -19.03
C SER A 78 -5.30 -26.31 -18.85
N CYS A 79 -5.94 -27.23 -19.56
CA CYS A 79 -7.37 -27.53 -19.41
C CYS A 79 -7.58 -28.38 -18.17
N ILE A 80 -8.20 -27.81 -17.13
CA ILE A 80 -8.44 -28.47 -15.83
C ILE A 80 -9.87 -28.99 -15.68
N GLY A 81 -10.78 -28.51 -16.53
CA GLY A 81 -12.21 -28.78 -16.47
C GLY A 81 -12.91 -28.50 -17.80
N PRO A 82 -14.22 -28.76 -17.91
CA PRO A 82 -14.98 -28.56 -19.13
C PRO A 82 -15.00 -27.07 -19.50
N ASN A 83 -14.24 -26.71 -20.54
CA ASN A 83 -13.96 -25.32 -20.91
C ASN A 83 -13.45 -24.48 -19.72
N GLU A 84 -12.53 -25.04 -18.94
CA GLU A 84 -11.90 -24.33 -17.83
C GLU A 84 -10.38 -24.43 -17.97
N CYS A 85 -9.74 -23.26 -18.10
CA CYS A 85 -8.31 -23.12 -18.33
C CYS A 85 -7.62 -22.53 -17.10
N THR A 86 -6.49 -23.12 -16.72
CA THR A 86 -5.51 -22.50 -15.84
C THR A 86 -4.37 -21.95 -16.70
N CYS A 87 -4.23 -20.62 -16.75
CA CYS A 87 -3.22 -19.97 -17.58
C CYS A 87 -1.83 -20.04 -16.95
N GLU A 88 -0.81 -20.09 -17.81
CA GLU A 88 0.59 -19.99 -17.42
C GLU A 88 0.95 -18.56 -16.97
N GLU A 89 2.07 -18.41 -16.26
CA GLU A 89 2.56 -17.10 -15.86
C GLU A 89 2.75 -16.19 -17.09
N GLY A 90 2.26 -14.96 -17.01
CA GLY A 90 2.30 -14.01 -18.12
C GLY A 90 1.09 -14.08 -19.07
N PHE A 91 0.13 -14.96 -18.84
CA PHE A 91 -1.12 -15.05 -19.61
C PHE A 91 -2.36 -14.94 -18.71
N GLN A 92 -3.43 -14.37 -19.27
CA GLN A 92 -4.73 -14.21 -18.62
C GLN A 92 -5.87 -14.33 -19.64
N GLY A 93 -7.10 -14.11 -19.17
CA GLY A 93 -8.31 -14.28 -19.98
C GLY A 93 -8.85 -15.71 -19.88
N THR A 94 -10.07 -15.91 -20.38
CA THR A 94 -10.77 -17.21 -20.27
C THR A 94 -10.09 -18.31 -21.08
N ASP A 95 -9.46 -17.97 -22.20
CA ASP A 95 -8.77 -18.89 -23.11
C ASP A 95 -7.24 -18.70 -23.09
N CYS A 96 -6.70 -17.96 -22.11
CA CYS A 96 -5.28 -17.64 -21.98
C CYS A 96 -4.65 -16.94 -23.20
N SER A 97 -5.45 -16.29 -24.04
CA SER A 97 -4.95 -15.57 -25.23
C SER A 97 -4.37 -14.19 -24.91
N GLU A 98 -4.70 -13.63 -23.75
CA GLU A 98 -4.27 -12.29 -23.35
C GLU A 98 -2.92 -12.36 -22.64
N VAL A 99 -1.91 -11.68 -23.16
CA VAL A 99 -0.65 -11.51 -22.45
C VAL A 99 -0.87 -10.54 -21.30
N LEU A 100 -0.48 -10.92 -20.09
CA LEU A 100 -0.32 -10.01 -18.96
C LEU A 100 0.76 -8.99 -19.35
N SER A 101 0.35 -7.88 -19.96
CA SER A 101 1.24 -6.75 -20.14
C SER A 101 1.65 -6.29 -18.75
N GLU A 102 2.93 -6.42 -18.42
CA GLU A 102 3.54 -5.94 -17.19
C GLU A 102 3.49 -4.40 -17.09
N GLU A 103 2.30 -3.81 -17.11
CA GLU A 103 2.09 -2.41 -16.70
C GLU A 103 2.25 -2.26 -15.16
N GLN A 104 2.55 -3.36 -14.46
CA GLN A 104 3.01 -3.38 -13.07
C GLN A 104 4.46 -3.86 -12.93
N GLY A 105 5.21 -3.91 -14.04
CA GLY A 105 6.67 -3.83 -14.07
C GLY A 105 7.19 -2.37 -14.07
N GLY A 106 6.30 -1.41 -13.82
CA GLY A 106 6.59 0.01 -13.72
C GLY A 106 7.50 0.37 -12.54
N SER A 107 8.80 0.20 -12.75
CA SER A 107 9.88 0.94 -12.10
C SER A 107 10.11 0.69 -10.60
N LEU A 108 10.95 -0.30 -10.27
CA LEU A 108 11.79 -0.24 -9.05
C LEU A 108 12.60 1.08 -8.97
N LEU A 109 12.76 1.77 -10.11
CA LEU A 109 13.37 3.09 -10.21
C LEU A 109 12.47 4.23 -9.72
N SER A 110 11.14 4.07 -9.62
CA SER A 110 10.24 5.19 -9.31
C SER A 110 10.11 5.48 -7.81
N ARG A 111 10.34 4.50 -6.93
CA ARG A 111 10.32 4.76 -5.48
C ARG A 111 11.61 5.42 -5.01
N ALA A 112 12.76 5.01 -5.53
CA ALA A 112 14.04 5.63 -5.23
C ALA A 112 14.20 7.02 -5.88
N ALA A 113 13.74 7.19 -7.13
CA ALA A 113 13.83 8.48 -7.82
C ALA A 113 12.95 9.57 -7.17
N VAL A 114 11.73 9.24 -6.75
CA VAL A 114 10.83 10.19 -6.07
C VAL A 114 11.37 10.58 -4.69
N VAL A 115 11.95 9.62 -3.96
CA VAL A 115 12.63 9.90 -2.67
C VAL A 115 13.92 10.72 -2.87
N GLY A 116 14.68 10.47 -3.94
CA GLY A 116 15.87 11.27 -4.28
C GLY A 116 15.56 12.72 -4.65
N LEU A 117 14.51 12.95 -5.44
CA LEU A 117 14.10 14.30 -5.86
C LEU A 117 13.59 15.15 -4.67
N SER A 118 12.86 14.53 -3.74
CA SER A 118 12.40 15.22 -2.53
C SER A 118 13.55 15.63 -1.61
N ILE A 119 14.49 14.74 -1.30
CA ILE A 119 15.64 15.04 -0.43
C ILE A 119 16.52 16.13 -1.06
N GLY A 120 16.79 16.05 -2.37
CA GLY A 120 17.58 17.04 -3.09
C GLY A 120 16.96 18.45 -3.04
N ALA A 121 15.64 18.55 -3.22
CA ALA A 121 14.92 19.81 -3.12
C ALA A 121 14.97 20.40 -1.69
N PHE A 122 14.81 19.57 -0.65
CA PHE A 122 14.93 20.02 0.74
C PHE A 122 16.34 20.53 1.08
N VAL A 123 17.38 19.81 0.66
CA VAL A 123 18.77 20.23 0.89
C VAL A 123 19.07 21.55 0.17
N LEU A 124 18.61 21.71 -1.07
CA LEU A 124 18.78 22.96 -1.82
C LEU A 124 18.05 24.13 -1.13
N LEU A 125 16.83 23.92 -0.65
CA LEU A 125 16.05 24.94 0.06
C LEU A 125 16.72 25.34 1.38
N LEU A 126 17.25 24.37 2.14
CA LEU A 126 18.00 24.63 3.36
C LEU A 126 19.29 25.43 3.10
N LEU A 127 20.04 25.09 2.05
CA LEU A 127 21.23 25.84 1.65
C LEU A 127 20.90 27.30 1.26
N LEU A 128 19.83 27.50 0.49
CA LEU A 128 19.36 28.85 0.14
C LEU A 128 18.94 29.65 1.38
N LEU A 129 18.21 29.05 2.32
CA LEU A 129 17.84 29.69 3.58
C LEU A 129 19.07 30.06 4.42
N LEU A 130 20.05 29.16 4.56
CA LEU A 130 21.29 29.45 5.29
C LEU A 130 22.09 30.58 4.63
N LEU A 131 22.14 30.63 3.29
CA LEU A 131 22.78 31.73 2.56
C LEU A 131 22.04 33.06 2.77
N LEU A 132 20.71 33.06 2.79
CA LEU A 132 19.91 34.25 3.10
C LEU A 132 20.14 34.73 4.53
N ILE A 133 20.13 33.82 5.52
CA ILE A 133 20.41 34.14 6.93
C ILE A 133 21.84 34.68 7.06
N TYR A 134 22.83 34.04 6.43
CA TYR A 134 24.21 34.49 6.40
C TYR A 134 24.33 35.88 5.75
N CYS A 135 23.68 36.11 4.62
CA CYS A 135 23.64 37.42 3.95
C CYS A 135 22.97 38.48 4.83
N CYS A 136 21.85 38.17 5.49
CA CYS A 136 21.17 39.04 6.43
C CYS A 136 22.05 39.38 7.64
N LYS A 137 22.73 38.39 8.22
CA LYS A 137 23.68 38.58 9.33
C LYS A 137 24.89 39.42 8.91
N LYS A 138 25.44 39.16 7.71
CA LYS A 138 26.55 39.92 7.14
C LYS A 138 26.15 41.37 6.80
N ARG A 139 24.94 41.59 6.27
CA ARG A 139 24.36 42.93 6.05
C ARG A 139 24.16 43.67 7.38
N LYS A 140 23.65 42.99 8.42
CA LYS A 140 23.53 43.56 9.78
C LYS A 140 24.90 43.88 10.42
N LEU A 141 25.90 43.02 10.28
CA LEU A 141 27.27 43.25 10.76
C LEU A 141 27.97 44.40 10.01
N ARG A 142 27.75 44.52 8.69
CA ARG A 142 28.21 45.67 7.91
C ARG A 142 27.54 46.98 8.39
N ARG A 143 26.26 46.95 8.77
CA ARG A 143 25.57 48.09 9.40
C ARG A 143 26.05 48.38 10.83
N TYR A 144 26.38 47.36 11.63
CA TYR A 144 26.97 47.53 12.96
C TYR A 144 28.34 48.22 12.88
N LYS A 145 29.19 47.81 11.93
CA LYS A 145 30.52 48.43 11.69
C LYS A 145 30.45 49.88 11.19
N MET A 146 29.31 50.32 10.65
CA MET A 146 29.09 51.72 10.24
C MET A 146 28.64 52.64 11.41
N ARG A 147 28.18 52.08 12.55
CA ARG A 147 27.69 52.85 13.70
C ARG A 147 28.79 53.16 14.74
N SER A 148 30.01 52.66 14.57
CA SER A 148 31.11 52.77 15.55
C SER A 148 32.37 53.46 14.97
N ARG A 149 32.22 54.64 14.35
CA ARG A 149 33.34 55.60 14.28
C ARG A 149 33.37 56.41 15.58
N PRO A 150 34.41 56.32 16.42
CA PRO A 150 34.53 57.18 17.59
C PRO A 150 34.76 58.63 17.13
N GLN A 151 34.07 59.56 17.78
CA GLN A 151 34.26 60.99 17.59
C GLN A 151 35.64 61.35 18.13
N ARG A 152 36.50 61.92 17.27
CA ARG A 152 37.79 62.51 17.66
C ARG A 152 37.46 63.73 18.51
N THR A 153 37.49 63.60 19.83
CA THR A 153 37.44 64.75 20.74
C THR A 153 38.77 65.46 20.63
N ASP A 154 38.76 66.61 19.97
CA ASP A 154 39.88 67.53 19.92
C ASP A 154 40.09 68.07 21.34
N SER A 155 41.20 67.69 21.96
CA SER A 155 41.61 68.21 23.26
C SER A 155 42.14 69.64 23.06
N THR A 156 41.24 70.61 22.87
CA THR A 156 41.59 72.02 23.05
C THR A 156 41.68 72.29 24.55
N VAL A 157 42.91 72.24 25.07
CA VAL A 157 43.30 72.83 26.35
C VAL A 157 43.05 74.33 26.27
N ILE A 158 41.90 74.79 26.79
CA ILE A 158 41.68 76.21 27.06
C ILE A 158 42.06 76.46 28.51
N PHE A 159 43.24 77.06 28.68
CA PHE A 159 43.58 77.83 29.86
C PHE A 159 42.71 79.09 29.87
N SER A 160 41.81 79.22 30.86
CA SER A 160 41.24 80.52 31.23
C SER A 160 40.74 80.52 32.67
N ASN A 161 41.65 80.99 33.53
CA ASN A 161 41.52 81.88 34.70
C ASN A 161 40.40 81.71 35.76
N PRO A 162 40.73 81.85 37.06
CA PRO A 162 39.81 81.75 38.18
C PRO A 162 39.20 83.13 38.44
N ALA A 163 37.98 83.36 38.00
CA ALA A 163 37.16 84.41 38.55
C ALA A 163 35.70 84.05 38.31
N GLN A 164 34.87 84.35 39.30
CA GLN A 164 33.41 84.32 39.26
C GLN A 164 32.76 83.03 39.76
N VAL A 165 32.86 82.86 41.08
CA VAL A 165 31.84 82.18 41.88
C VAL A 165 30.78 83.24 42.23
N PRO A 166 29.50 83.07 41.84
CA PRO A 166 28.40 83.77 42.48
C PRO A 166 27.70 82.83 43.46
N THR A 167 27.84 83.17 44.73
CA THR A 167 27.03 82.69 45.84
C THR A 167 25.61 83.25 45.70
N SER A 168 24.60 82.41 45.49
CA SER A 168 23.23 82.57 46.01
C SER A 168 22.25 81.69 45.24
N ALA A 169 21.63 80.75 45.95
CA ALA A 169 20.20 80.41 45.84
C ALA A 169 19.99 79.03 46.47
N TRP A 170 19.97 79.01 47.80
CA TRP A 170 19.32 77.94 48.55
C TRP A 170 17.82 78.13 48.39
N VAL A 171 17.17 77.24 47.63
CA VAL A 171 15.71 77.16 47.59
C VAL A 171 15.30 75.74 47.96
N PHE A 172 14.91 75.58 49.22
CA PHE A 172 13.96 74.56 49.68
C PHE A 172 12.57 75.24 49.72
N PRO A 173 11.51 74.61 49.21
CA PRO A 173 10.52 73.99 50.11
C PRO A 173 10.05 72.61 49.58
N ARG A 174 9.97 71.58 50.44
CA ARG A 174 8.80 71.17 51.26
C ARG A 174 7.53 70.93 50.44
N ASP A 175 7.21 69.65 50.20
CA ASP A 175 6.09 68.98 50.88
C ASP A 175 6.10 67.46 50.62
N PHE A 176 6.11 66.71 51.73
CA PHE A 176 5.71 65.30 51.86
C PHE A 176 4.20 65.33 52.20
N PRO A 177 3.36 64.36 51.78
CA PRO A 177 3.30 63.12 52.59
C PRO A 177 2.88 61.81 51.86
N ARG A 178 3.39 60.70 52.43
CA ARG A 178 2.72 59.40 52.74
C ARG A 178 1.99 58.62 51.63
N ASP A 179 2.10 57.29 51.51
CA ASP A 179 2.45 56.25 52.48
C ASP A 179 2.78 54.91 51.79
N SER A 180 3.36 54.01 52.59
CA SER A 180 3.55 52.56 52.44
C SER A 180 4.69 52.11 51.51
N GLU A 181 5.88 51.83 52.03
CA GLU A 181 6.32 50.69 52.85
C GLU A 181 6.96 49.55 52.03
N ARG A 182 8.19 49.26 52.45
CA ARG A 182 8.84 47.94 52.51
C ARG A 182 9.71 47.48 51.32
N VAL A 183 10.96 47.94 51.37
CA VAL A 183 12.19 47.13 51.19
C VAL A 183 12.47 46.41 52.54
N PRO A 184 13.33 45.37 52.72
CA PRO A 184 14.07 44.42 51.85
C PRO A 184 13.56 42.96 52.13
N GLN A 185 14.13 41.84 51.67
CA GLN A 185 15.39 41.23 52.15
C GLN A 185 15.67 39.90 51.46
N ALA A 186 16.96 39.63 51.30
CA ALA A 186 17.52 38.35 50.93
C ALA A 186 17.23 37.29 51.97
N ASP A 187 17.02 36.05 51.53
CA ASP A 187 17.29 34.86 52.33
C ASP A 187 18.04 33.83 51.47
N ILE A 188 19.05 33.29 52.14
CA ILE A 188 20.02 32.29 51.70
C ILE A 188 19.53 30.94 52.24
N ALA A 189 19.91 29.87 51.52
CA ALA A 189 20.15 28.52 52.05
C ALA A 189 18.90 27.62 52.16
N LEU A 190 18.93 26.28 52.09
CA LEU A 190 19.97 25.27 52.31
C LEU A 190 19.66 24.02 51.45
N TYR A 191 20.70 23.22 51.25
CA TYR A 191 20.68 21.81 50.85
C TYR A 191 19.88 20.91 51.83
N SER A 192 19.32 19.79 51.35
CA SER A 192 19.50 18.48 52.00
C SER A 192 19.10 17.31 51.09
N PHE A 193 19.86 16.24 51.25
CA PHE A 193 19.84 14.91 50.64
C PHE A 193 18.91 13.94 51.40
N ASP A 194 18.69 12.78 50.76
CA ASP A 194 18.32 11.44 51.29
C ASP A 194 16.86 11.09 51.66
N ASN A 195 16.27 10.13 50.91
CA ASN A 195 16.03 8.73 51.33
C ASN A 195 15.15 7.98 50.30
N GLN A 196 15.70 7.02 49.54
CA GLN A 196 15.46 5.55 49.62
C GLN A 196 14.00 5.10 49.31
N THR A 197 13.69 4.04 48.53
CA THR A 197 14.31 2.70 48.42
C THR A 197 13.85 1.95 47.15
N TYR A 198 14.59 0.89 46.81
CA TYR A 198 14.70 0.10 45.56
C TYR A 198 13.55 -0.85 45.16
N SER A 199 13.59 -1.30 43.90
CA SER A 199 13.38 -2.72 43.52
C SER A 199 14.06 -3.04 42.17
N MET A 200 15.00 -3.99 42.19
CA MET A 200 15.67 -4.61 41.03
C MET A 200 15.15 -6.05 40.86
N ALA A 201 14.91 -6.49 39.62
CA ALA A 201 14.75 -7.90 39.25
C ALA A 201 14.99 -8.07 37.72
N PRO A 202 15.28 -9.28 37.18
CA PRO A 202 16.64 -9.79 37.00
C PRO A 202 17.04 -10.09 35.53
N LEU A 203 18.35 -10.14 35.28
CA LEU A 203 18.98 -10.61 34.04
C LEU A 203 18.80 -12.13 33.85
N LYS A 204 18.37 -12.57 32.66
CA LYS A 204 18.51 -13.96 32.17
C LYS A 204 19.26 -14.03 30.84
N ARG A 205 20.52 -14.45 30.99
CA ARG A 205 21.40 -15.25 30.12
C ARG A 205 20.85 -15.71 28.76
N GLN A 206 21.49 -15.26 27.67
CA GLN A 206 21.40 -15.82 26.32
C GLN A 206 22.38 -16.99 26.19
N GLU A 207 21.88 -18.17 25.83
CA GLU A 207 22.70 -19.35 25.54
C GLU A 207 23.39 -19.25 24.18
N ARG A 208 24.62 -19.77 24.16
CA ARG A 208 25.50 -20.01 23.02
C ARG A 208 24.99 -21.27 22.29
N ILE A 209 24.79 -21.17 20.98
CA ILE A 209 24.59 -22.33 20.11
C ILE A 209 25.90 -22.52 19.34
N ASP A 210 26.56 -23.66 19.59
CA ASP A 210 27.53 -24.28 18.68
C ASP A 210 26.76 -25.14 17.67
#